data_AF-F4QT72-F1
#
_entry.id   AF-F4QT72-F1
#
_cell.length_a   1.000
_cell.length_b   1.000
_cell.length_c   1.000
_cell.angle_alpha   90.00
_cell.angle_beta   90.00
_cell.angle_gamma   90.00
#
_symmetry.space_group_name_H-M   'P 1'
#
loop_
_entity.id
_entity.type
_entity.pdbx_description
1 polymer ?
#
loop_
_entity_poly.entity_id
_entity_poly.type
_entity_poly.pdbx_seq_one_letter_code
_entity_poly.pdbx_strand_id
1 'polypeptide(L)' 'MTSVLTIENETRANSFITGDQFAPSITRLSNGGNVVAWESYGQDGDASGIYLQRYDADGTATGVETRANSTTAGAQSAP' A
#
# COMPACT_ATOMS: atom_id res chain seq x y z
N MET A 1 -25.84 -24.39 7.28
CA MET A 1 -24.76 -24.48 6.28
C MET A 1 -23.93 -23.21 6.45
N THR A 2 -22.79 -23.31 7.14
CA THR A 2 -21.93 -22.16 7.42
C THR A 2 -21.11 -21.91 6.17
N SER A 3 -21.39 -20.82 5.45
CA SER A 3 -20.55 -20.39 4.34
C SER A 3 -19.19 -20.01 4.91
N VAL A 4 -18.16 -20.81 4.60
CA VAL A 4 -16.77 -20.44 4.84
C VAL A 4 -16.39 -19.54 3.69
N LEU A 5 -16.10 -18.26 3.97
CA LEU A 5 -15.59 -17.33 2.98
C LEU A 5 -14.15 -17.77 2.64
N THR A 6 -13.95 -18.44 1.51
CA THR A 6 -12.60 -18.70 1.01
C THR A 6 -12.00 -17.36 0.57
N ILE A 7 -10.89 -16.93 1.18
CA ILE A 7 -10.08 -15.82 0.64
C ILE A 7 -9.33 -16.41 -0.55
N GLU A 8 -9.92 -16.32 -1.74
CA GLU A 8 -9.43 -17.05 -2.92
C GLU A 8 -8.10 -16.47 -3.48
N ASN A 9 -7.63 -15.30 -3.02
CA ASN A 9 -6.37 -14.72 -3.47
C ASN A 9 -5.76 -13.71 -2.48
N GLU A 10 -4.45 -13.82 -2.22
CA GLU A 10 -3.61 -12.80 -1.59
C GLU A 10 -2.80 -12.09 -2.68
N THR A 11 -2.62 -10.76 -2.58
CA THR A 11 -1.84 -10.00 -3.56
C THR A 11 -0.87 -9.06 -2.86
N ARG A 12 0.40 -9.04 -3.31
CA ARG A 12 1.40 -8.10 -2.82
C ARG A 12 1.11 -6.70 -3.36
N ALA A 13 1.09 -5.70 -2.49
CA ALA A 13 0.78 -4.33 -2.88
C ALA A 13 1.98 -3.53 -3.41
N ASN A 14 3.15 -3.78 -2.84
CA ASN A 14 4.40 -3.10 -3.20
C ASN A 14 5.15 -3.79 -4.36
N SER A 15 5.84 -2.97 -5.13
CA SER A 15 6.80 -3.36 -6.17
C SER A 15 8.25 -3.27 -5.67
N PHE A 16 8.55 -2.35 -4.75
CA PHE A 16 9.83 -2.27 -4.05
C PHE A 16 9.89 -3.29 -2.91
N ILE A 17 10.93 -4.12 -2.90
CA ILE A 17 11.03 -5.29 -2.01
C ILE A 17 12.29 -5.30 -1.15
N THR A 18 13.12 -4.27 -1.25
CA THR A 18 14.31 -4.13 -0.41
C THR A 18 13.93 -3.43 0.88
N GLY A 19 14.51 -3.83 2.01
CA GLY A 19 14.16 -3.25 3.31
C GLY A 19 12.74 -3.60 3.77
N ASP A 20 12.30 -2.95 4.85
CA ASP A 20 11.02 -3.27 5.47
C ASP A 20 9.89 -2.42 4.89
N GLN A 21 8.77 -3.08 4.56
CA GLN A 21 7.49 -2.43 4.28
C GLN A 21 6.52 -2.79 5.39
N PHE A 22 6.04 -1.79 6.14
CA PHE A 22 5.30 -2.02 7.39
C PHE A 22 4.23 -0.96 7.65
N ALA A 23 3.46 -1.17 8.72
CA ALA A 23 2.36 -0.32 9.13
C ALA A 23 1.35 0.03 8.01
N PRO A 24 0.75 -0.97 7.32
CA PRO A 24 -0.21 -0.69 6.26
C PRO A 24 -1.51 -0.08 6.81
N SER A 25 -2.06 0.85 6.05
CA SER A 25 -3.35 1.51 6.25
C SER A 25 -4.20 1.36 5.00
N ILE A 26 -5.50 1.06 5.13
CA ILE A 26 -6.40 0.85 4.00
C ILE A 26 -7.66 1.69 4.12
N THR A 27 -8.06 2.33 3.02
CA THR A 27 -9.32 3.07 2.91
C THR A 27 -10.07 2.66 1.65
N ARG A 28 -11.38 2.45 1.79
CA ARG A 28 -12.27 2.18 0.67
C ARG A 28 -12.73 3.49 0.01
N LEU A 29 -12.72 3.51 -1.32
CA LEU A 29 -13.12 4.65 -2.14
C LEU A 29 -14.61 4.56 -2.50
N SER A 30 -15.21 5.69 -2.86
CA SER A 30 -16.62 5.78 -3.24
C SER A 30 -16.97 5.01 -4.52
N ASN A 31 -15.99 4.75 -5.38
CA ASN A 31 -16.14 3.94 -6.60
C ASN A 31 -16.05 2.42 -6.34
N GLY A 32 -15.98 1.99 -5.08
CA GLY A 32 -15.83 0.58 -4.69
C GLY A 32 -14.39 0.06 -4.67
N GLY A 33 -13.43 0.84 -5.18
CA GLY A 33 -12.00 0.54 -5.09
C GLY A 33 -11.43 0.81 -3.71
N ASN A 34 -10.12 0.61 -3.56
CA ASN A 34 -9.41 0.83 -2.29
C ASN A 34 -8.08 1.57 -2.54
N VAL A 35 -7.56 2.22 -1.51
CA VAL A 35 -6.17 2.69 -1.46
C VAL A 35 -5.52 2.02 -0.26
N VAL A 36 -4.35 1.42 -0.49
CA VAL A 36 -3.49 0.89 0.56
C VAL A 36 -2.25 1.78 0.61
N ALA A 37 -1.92 2.28 1.80
CA ALA A 37 -0.71 3.05 2.05
C ALA A 37 0.14 2.34 3.12
N TRP A 38 1.46 2.49 3.07
CA TRP A 38 2.40 1.85 3.99
C TRP A 38 3.67 2.68 4.16
N GLU A 39 4.42 2.37 5.22
CA GLU A 39 5.78 2.88 5.43
C GLU A 39 6.78 1.96 4.70
N SER A 40 7.70 2.54 3.95
CA SER A 40 8.72 1.80 3.19
C SER A 40 10.12 2.30 3.51
N TYR A 41 10.91 1.44 4.15
CA TYR A 41 12.26 1.77 4.57
C TYR A 41 13.26 1.66 3.41
N GLY A 42 13.95 2.77 3.15
CA GLY A 42 15.05 2.88 2.17
C GLY A 42 14.61 3.09 0.73
N GLN A 43 13.32 3.25 0.45
CA GLN A 43 12.81 3.37 -0.91
C GLN A 43 12.96 4.78 -1.50
N ASP A 44 12.85 5.82 -0.69
CA ASP A 44 12.96 7.22 -1.12
C ASP A 44 14.36 7.81 -0.97
N GLY A 45 15.32 7.01 -0.49
CA GLY A 45 16.73 7.34 -0.35
C GLY A 45 17.17 7.69 1.08
N ASP A 46 16.25 7.81 2.04
CA ASP A 46 16.58 8.06 3.46
C ASP A 46 15.46 7.55 4.38
N ALA A 47 15.83 6.84 5.46
CA ALA A 47 14.89 6.28 6.44
C ALA A 47 13.60 5.67 5.82
N SER A 48 12.42 5.98 6.37
CA SER A 48 11.12 5.50 5.85
C SER A 48 10.41 6.61 5.08
N GLY A 49 9.90 6.29 3.88
CA GLY A 49 8.93 7.10 3.15
C GLY A 49 7.53 6.51 3.19
N ILE A 50 6.51 7.28 2.82
CA ILE A 50 5.12 6.82 2.69
C ILE A 50 4.82 6.50 1.22
N TYR A 51 4.35 5.28 0.98
CA TYR A 51 3.99 4.78 -0.33
C TYR A 51 2.56 4.27 -0.35
N LEU A 52 1.94 4.29 -1.53
CA LEU A 52 0.59 3.80 -1.72
C LEU A 52 0.39 3.09 -3.05
N GLN A 53 -0.64 2.24 -3.08
CA GLN A 53 -1.19 1.63 -4.29
C GLN A 53 -2.71 1.76 -4.25
N ARG A 54 -3.28 2.18 -5.39
CA ARG A 54 -4.73 2.23 -5.59
C ARG A 54 -5.21 0.98 -6.31
N TYR A 55 -6.40 0.54 -5.98
CA TYR A 55 -7.09 -0.60 -6.58
C TYR A 55 -8.49 -0.20 -7.03
N ASP A 56 -8.93 -0.78 -8.14
CA ASP A 56 -10.30 -0.74 -8.60
C ASP A 56 -11.18 -1.73 -7.82
N ALA A 57 -12.51 -1.68 -8.04
CA ALA A 57 -13.46 -2.46 -7.25
C ALA A 57 -13.33 -3.98 -7.44
N ASP A 58 -12.70 -4.41 -8.53
CA ASP A 58 -12.38 -5.82 -8.84
C ASP A 58 -11.04 -6.26 -8.23
N GLY A 59 -10.33 -5.37 -7.52
CA GLY A 59 -9.02 -5.63 -6.94
C GLY A 59 -7.85 -5.41 -7.91
N THR A 60 -8.09 -4.94 -9.14
CA THR A 60 -7.02 -4.61 -10.09
C THR A 60 -6.27 -3.37 -9.63
N ALA A 61 -4.94 -3.41 -9.62
CA ALA A 61 -4.12 -2.24 -9.30
C ALA A 61 -4.29 -1.14 -10.37
N THR A 62 -4.66 0.06 -9.94
CA THR A 62 -4.72 1.24 -10.80
C THR A 62 -3.37 1.96 -10.78
N GLY A 63 -2.63 1.89 -11.88
CA GLY A 63 -1.32 2.54 -12.00
C GLY A 63 -0.21 1.79 -11.24
N VAL A 64 0.81 2.53 -10.82
CA VAL A 64 1.98 1.98 -10.09
C VAL A 64 2.02 2.49 -8.65
N GLU A 65 2.80 1.80 -7.84
CA GLU A 65 3.18 2.23 -6.50
C GLU A 65 3.71 3.68 -6.54
N THR A 66 3.20 4.52 -5.65
CA THR A 66 3.44 5.97 -5.68
C THR A 66 3.87 6.46 -4.31
N ARG A 67 4.94 7.27 -4.24
CA ARG A 67 5.35 7.96 -3.01
C ARG A 67 4.36 9.08 -2.70
N ALA A 68 3.79 9.07 -1.51
CA ALA A 68 2.81 10.06 -1.05
C ALA A 68 3.48 11.31 -0.46
N ASN A 69 4.62 11.15 0.23
CA ASN A 69 5.38 12.27 0.80
C ASN A 69 6.25 12.99 -0.25
N SER A 70 6.40 14.30 -0.08
CA SER A 70 7.33 15.13 -0.88
C SER A 70 8.70 15.28 -0.22
N THR A 71 8.75 15.26 1.12
CA THR A 71 9.98 15.36 1.90
C THR A 71 10.53 13.97 2.13
N THR A 72 11.79 13.74 1.78
CA THR A 72 12.48 12.45 1.98
C THR A 72 13.43 12.46 3.18
N ALA A 73 13.76 13.64 3.73
CA ALA A 73 14.71 13.72 4.85
C ALA A 73 14.06 13.24 6.15
N GLY A 74 14.72 12.29 6.80
CA GLY A 74 14.24 11.64 8.03
C GLY A 74 13.10 10.65 7.76
N ALA A 75 12.58 10.04 8.84
CA ALA A 75 11.48 9.08 8.72
C ALA A 75 10.12 9.79 8.61
N GLN A 76 9.32 9.39 7.62
CA GLN A 76 7.89 9.66 7.54
C GLN A 76 7.12 8.40 7.97
N SER A 77 6.05 8.62 8.74
CA SER A 77 5.27 7.56 9.36
C SER A 77 3.80 7.94 9.48
N ALA A 78 2.97 6.99 9.92
CA ALA A 78 1.52 7.14 10.09
C ALA A 78 0.78 7.47 8.77
N PRO A 79 0.80 6.55 7.79
CA PRO A 79 0.10 6.68 6.51
C PRO A 79 -1.44 6.67 6.61
#